data_AF-A0A0M1JAP1-F1
#
_entry.id   AF-A0A0M1JAP1-F1
#
_cell.length_a   1.000
_cell.length_b   1.000
_cell.length_c   1.000
_cell.angle_alpha   90.00
_cell.angle_beta   90.00
_cell.angle_gamma   90.00
#
_symmetry.space_group_name_H-M   'P 1'
#
loop_
_entity.id
_entity.type
_entity.pdbx_description
1 polymer ?
#
loop_
_entity_poly.entity_id
_entity_poly.type
_entity_poly.pdbx_seq_one_letter_code
_entity_poly.pdbx_strand_id
1 'polypeptide(L)' 'MLTTLTIQLPESEAQALERFCVDSGKTRNEVVRDSLRVYRLQQALRTSQAQLGPAACAIGWMSEDDILNEV' A
#
# COMPACT_ATOMS: atom_id res chain seq x y z
N MET A 1 -16.58 15.52 2.73
CA MET A 1 -15.70 16.70 2.97
C MET A 1 -14.57 16.68 1.97
N LEU A 2 -14.17 17.84 1.45
CA LEU A 2 -12.97 17.99 0.63
C LEU A 2 -11.82 18.41 1.56
N THR A 3 -10.70 17.70 1.50
CA THR A 3 -9.50 18.00 2.30
C THR A 3 -8.33 18.21 1.36
N THR A 4 -7.63 19.34 1.50
CA THR A 4 -6.45 19.66 0.71
C THR A 4 -5.20 19.20 1.45
N LEU A 5 -4.32 18.49 0.74
CA LEU A 5 -3.02 18.03 1.23
C LEU A 5 -1.92 18.76 0.46
N THR A 6 -1.02 19.45 1.17
CA THR A 6 0.18 20.05 0.59
C THR A 6 1.39 19.29 1.13
N ILE A 7 2.24 18.80 0.23
CA ILE A 7 3.45 18.04 0.57
C ILE A 7 4.67 18.70 -0.06
N GLN A 8 5.79 18.65 0.65
CA GLN A 8 7.09 19.04 0.13
C GLN A 8 7.80 17.78 -0.37
N LEU A 9 8.25 17.80 -1.61
CA LEU A 9 8.97 16.69 -2.22
C LEU A 9 10.39 17.15 -2.58
N PRO A 10 11.40 16.29 -2.35
CA PRO A 10 12.71 16.47 -2.98
C PRO A 10 12.57 16.55 -4.49
N GLU A 11 13.47 17.28 -5.14
CA GLU A 11 13.44 17.47 -6.60
C GLU A 11 13.48 16.12 -7.35
N SER A 12 14.26 15.17 -6.87
CA SER A 12 14.36 13.82 -7.44
C SER A 12 13.02 13.07 -7.43
N GLU A 13 12.26 13.17 -6.35
CA GLU A 13 10.95 12.54 -6.21
C GLU A 13 9.88 13.26 -7.04
N ALA A 14 9.96 14.59 -7.13
CA ALA A 14 9.08 15.36 -8.01
C ALA A 14 9.28 14.97 -9.49
N GLN A 15 10.53 14.81 -9.94
CA GLN A 15 10.84 14.33 -11.28
C GLN A 15 10.35 12.88 -11.51
N ALA A 16 10.52 12.00 -10.52
CA ALA A 16 10.01 10.63 -10.61
C ALA A 16 8.47 10.62 -10.74
N LEU A 17 7.77 11.42 -9.93
CA LEU A 17 6.31 11.57 -10.01
C LEU A 17 5.85 12.08 -11.37
N GLU A 18 6.56 13.05 -11.96
CA GLU A 18 6.27 13.55 -13.30
C GLU A 18 6.39 12.46 -14.36
N ARG A 19 7.48 11.67 -14.32
CA ARG A 19 7.65 10.53 -15.25
C ARG A 19 6.52 9.51 -15.11
N PHE A 20 6.16 9.16 -13.87
CA PHE A 20 5.03 8.26 -13.62
C PHE A 20 3.71 8.81 -14.17
N CYS A 21 3.47 10.12 -14.07
CA CYS A 21 2.27 10.74 -14.65
C CYS A 21 2.25 10.62 -16.18
N VAL A 22 3.39 10.85 -16.84
CA VAL A 22 3.53 10.70 -18.30
C VAL A 22 3.29 9.26 -18.72
N ASP A 23 3.96 8.30 -18.08
CA ASP A 23 3.87 6.88 -18.46
C ASP A 23 2.48 6.29 -18.22
N SER A 24 1.80 6.74 -17.17
CA SER A 24 0.44 6.26 -16.82
C SER A 24 -0.68 7.03 -17.49
N GLY A 25 -0.40 8.19 -18.11
CA GLY A 25 -1.40 9.10 -18.65
C GLY A 25 -2.30 9.76 -17.59
N LYS A 26 -1.93 9.69 -16.30
CA LYS A 26 -2.71 10.21 -15.17
C LYS A 26 -2.17 11.55 -14.69
N THR A 27 -3.05 12.35 -14.10
CA THR A 27 -2.62 13.59 -13.42
C THR A 27 -1.94 13.29 -12.09
N ARG A 28 -1.09 14.22 -11.60
CA ARG A 28 -0.42 14.11 -10.29
C ARG A 28 -1.39 13.80 -9.15
N ASN A 29 -2.54 14.48 -9.14
CA ASN A 29 -3.57 14.29 -8.13
C ASN A 29 -4.18 12.89 -8.16
N GLU A 30 -4.41 12.33 -9.35
CA GLU A 30 -4.92 10.97 -9.50
C GLU A 30 -3.89 9.94 -9.05
N VAL A 31 -2.63 10.10 -9.45
CA VAL A 31 -1.53 9.21 -9.04
C VAL A 31 -1.40 9.18 -7.51
N VAL A 32 -1.37 10.35 -6.86
CA VAL A 32 -1.27 10.44 -5.40
C VAL A 32 -2.51 9.87 -4.72
N ARG A 33 -3.71 10.16 -5.24
CA ARG A 33 -4.96 9.62 -4.67
C ARG A 33 -5.03 8.10 -4.77
N ASP A 34 -4.67 7.54 -5.92
CA ASP A 34 -4.64 6.09 -6.14
C ASP A 34 -3.60 5.43 -5.24
N SER A 35 -2.42 6.05 -5.10
CA SER A 35 -1.37 5.57 -4.20
C SER A 35 -1.84 5.53 -2.74
N LEU A 36 -2.54 6.56 -2.26
CA LEU A 36 -3.11 6.57 -0.91
C LEU A 36 -4.18 5.48 -0.72
N ARG A 37 -5.00 5.21 -1.75
CA ARG A 37 -6.01 4.14 -1.71
C ARG A 37 -5.36 2.77 -1.61
N VAL A 38 -4.33 2.52 -2.42
CA VAL A 38 -3.57 1.27 -2.42
C VAL A 38 -2.87 1.09 -1.08
N TYR A 39 -2.19 2.11 -0.58
CA TYR A 39 -1.54 2.07 0.73
C TYR A 39 -2.52 1.74 1.85
N ARG A 40 -3.68 2.39 1.87
CA ARG A 40 -4.73 2.11 2.86
C ARG A 40 -5.20 0.66 2.80
N LEU A 41 -5.41 0.12 1.59
CA LEU A 41 -5.83 -1.26 1.40
C LEU A 41 -4.76 -2.24 1.91
N GLN A 42 -3.49 -2.00 1.57
CA GLN A 42 -2.37 -2.82 2.05
C GLN A 42 -2.28 -2.82 3.58
N GLN A 43 -2.43 -1.66 4.23
CA GLN A 43 -2.46 -1.59 5.69
C GLN A 43 -3.65 -2.32 6.29
N ALA A 44 -4.85 -2.19 5.70
CA ALA A 44 -6.03 -2.91 6.16
C ALA A 44 -5.86 -4.44 6.02
N LEU A 45 -5.29 -4.91 4.92
CA LEU A 45 -4.98 -6.32 4.70
C LEU A 45 -3.96 -6.84 5.71
N ARG A 46 -2.88 -6.10 5.97
CA ARG A 46 -1.89 -6.46 7.00
C ARG A 46 -2.51 -6.56 8.39
N THR A 47 -3.34 -5.60 8.77
CA THR A 47 -4.06 -5.64 10.06
C THR A 47 -5.01 -6.83 10.14
N SER A 48 -5.74 -7.12 9.05
CA SER A 48 -6.62 -8.29 8.98
C SER A 48 -5.84 -9.59 9.11
N GLN A 49 -4.71 -9.70 8.40
CA GLN A 49 -3.83 -10.87 8.45
C GLN A 49 -3.26 -11.07 9.86
N ALA A 50 -2.84 -10.00 10.55
CA ALA A 50 -2.35 -10.08 11.92
C ALA A 50 -3.42 -10.56 12.91
N GLN A 51 -4.70 -10.30 12.64
CA GLN A 51 -5.81 -10.75 13.50
C GLN A 51 -6.25 -12.18 13.19
N LEU A 52 -6.39 -12.50 11.90
CA LEU A 52 -6.95 -13.79 11.45
C LEU A 52 -5.89 -14.88 11.30
N GLY A 53 -4.65 -14.50 10.96
CA GLY A 53 -3.53 -15.40 10.73
C GLY A 53 -3.29 -16.35 11.91
N PRO A 54 -3.13 -15.86 13.15
CA PRO A 54 -2.92 -16.73 14.30
C PRO A 54 -4.05 -17.74 14.53
N ALA A 55 -5.30 -17.31 14.34
CA ALA A 55 -6.47 -18.20 14.48
C ALA A 55 -6.52 -19.25 13.36
N ALA A 56 -6.18 -18.88 12.13
CA ALA A 56 -6.09 -19.79 11.00
C ALA A 56 -4.97 -20.83 11.20
N CYS A 57 -3.78 -20.40 11.65
CA CYS A 57 -2.69 -21.32 11.97
C CYS A 57 -3.07 -22.30 13.09
N ALA A 58 -3.77 -21.84 14.13
CA ALA A 58 -4.21 -22.68 15.24
C ALA A 58 -5.18 -23.81 14.83
N ILE A 59 -5.91 -23.64 13.72
CA ILE A 59 -6.81 -24.67 13.16
C ILE A 59 -6.17 -25.44 11.99
N GLY A 60 -4.88 -25.24 11.74
CA GLY A 60 -4.11 -25.97 10.72
C GLY A 60 -4.17 -25.38 9.31
N TRP A 61 -4.67 -24.16 9.14
CA TRP A 61 -4.56 -23.43 7.88
C TRP A 61 -3.22 -22.68 7.85
N MET A 62 -2.19 -23.39 7.41
CA MET A 62 -0.85 -22.86 7.17
C MET A 62 -0.45 -23.18 5.73
N SER A 63 0.14 -22.22 5.03
CA SER A 63 0.86 -22.48 3.78
C SER A 63 2.29 -22.93 4.06
N GLU A 64 2.97 -23.55 3.08
CA GLU A 64 4.39 -23.93 3.23
C GLU A 64 5.29 -22.72 3.53
N ASP A 65 4.96 -21.55 2.98
CA ASP A 65 5.67 -20.30 3.26
C ASP A 65 5.44 -19.78 4.70
N ASP A 66 4.31 -20.11 5.33
CA ASP A 66 4.01 -19.75 6.73
C ASP A 66 4.81 -20.59 7.74
N ILE A 67 5.34 -21.74 7.32
CA ILE A 67 6.22 -22.60 8.14
C ILE A 67 7.66 -22.07 8.11
N LEU A 68 8.08 -21.53 6.97
CA LEU A 68 9.47 -21.09 6.74
C LEU A 68 9.71 -19.66 7.22
N ASN A 69 8.67 -18.83 7.26
CA ASN A 69 8.72 -17.50 7.85
C ASN A 69 8.17 -17.59 9.30
N GLU A 70 8.95 -18.19 10.20
CA GLU A 70 8.68 -18.14 11.64
C GLU A 70 8.60 -16.66 12.08
N VAL A 71 7.38 -16.25 12.47
CA VAL A 71 6.97 -15.08 13.29
C VAL A 71 7.88 -13.84 13.28
#